data_AF-A0A536UH33-F1
#
_entry.id   AF-A0A536UH33-F1
#
_cell.length_a   1.000
_cell.length_b   1.000
_cell.length_c   1.000
_cell.angle_alpha   90.00
_cell.angle_beta   90.00
_cell.angle_gamma   90.00
#
_symmetry.space_group_name_H-M   'P 1'
#
loop_
_entity.id
_entity.type
_entity.pdbx_description
1 polymer ?
#
loop_
_entity_poly.entity_id
_entity_poly.type
_entity_poly.pdbx_seq_one_letter_code
_entity_poly.pdbx_strand_id
1 'polypeptide(L)' 'VAKGAMPPLVLVVDDCRAAYDRMRGLGVEFTQEPVDRYGTVDAGFRDPSGNGWKMIEARH' A
#
# COMPACT_ATOMS: atom_id res chain seq x y z
N VAL A 1 4.86 11.40 -21.04
CA VAL A 1 4.11 11.53 -19.76
C VAL A 1 5.04 11.10 -18.64
N ALA A 2 5.16 11.86 -17.56
CA ALA A 2 6.01 11.49 -16.43
C ALA A 2 5.32 10.39 -15.61
N LYS A 3 5.98 9.25 -15.41
CA LYS A 3 5.52 8.20 -14.49
C LYS A 3 5.54 8.77 -13.06
N GLY A 4 4.52 8.47 -12.24
CA GLY A 4 4.50 8.87 -10.83
C GLY A 4 4.29 10.36 -10.57
N ALA A 5 3.49 11.07 -11.38
CA ALA A 5 3.28 12.52 -11.24
C ALA A 5 2.36 12.92 -10.07
N MET A 6 1.75 11.96 -9.38
CA MET A 6 0.85 12.23 -8.26
C MET A 6 1.62 12.52 -6.96
N PRO A 7 1.11 13.41 -6.09
CA PRO A 7 1.61 13.55 -4.71
C PRO A 7 1.42 12.23 -3.94
N PRO A 8 2.05 12.05 -2.76
CA PRO A 8 1.93 10.81 -1.98
C PRO A 8 0.47 10.41 -1.76
N LEU A 9 0.12 9.18 -2.14
CA LEU A 9 -1.24 8.64 -2.05
C LEU A 9 -1.36 7.71 -0.85
N VAL A 10 -2.49 7.75 -0.16
CA VAL A 10 -2.79 6.91 0.99
C VAL A 10 -4.06 6.11 0.75
N LEU A 11 -3.99 4.81 1.03
CA LEU A 11 -5.12 3.88 1.07
C LEU A 11 -5.29 3.41 2.51
N VAL A 12 -6.43 3.71 3.13
CA VAL A 12 -6.76 3.19 4.47
C VAL A 12 -7.54 1.90 4.33
N VAL A 13 -7.19 0.89 5.11
CA VAL A 13 -7.82 -0.44 5.11
C VAL A 13 -8.08 -0.91 6.54
N ASP A 14 -9.02 -1.82 6.73
CA ASP A 14 -9.32 -2.37 8.07
C ASP A 14 -8.27 -3.37 8.56
N ASP A 15 -7.70 -4.17 7.64
CA ASP A 15 -6.60 -5.11 7.90
C ASP A 15 -5.59 -5.04 6.76
N CYS A 16 -4.39 -4.55 7.07
CA CYS A 16 -3.34 -4.31 6.09
C CYS A 16 -2.71 -5.62 5.58
N ARG A 17 -2.62 -6.65 6.42
CA ARG A 17 -2.06 -7.96 6.03
C ARG A 17 -3.00 -8.71 5.11
N ALA A 18 -4.30 -8.72 5.43
CA ALA A 18 -5.32 -9.35 4.59
C ALA A 18 -5.45 -8.64 3.23
N ALA A 19 -5.42 -7.30 3.21
CA ALA A 19 -5.44 -6.53 1.97
C ALA A 19 -4.20 -6.81 1.11
N TYR A 20 -3.02 -6.91 1.74
CA TYR A 20 -1.77 -7.25 1.07
C TYR A 20 -1.83 -8.62 0.39
N ASP A 21 -2.22 -9.67 1.11
CA ASP A 21 -2.28 -11.03 0.57
C ASP A 21 -3.24 -11.11 -0.62
N ARG A 22 -4.40 -10.46 -0.50
CA ARG A 22 -5.38 -10.37 -1.59
C ARG A 22 -4.80 -9.65 -2.80
N MET A 23 -4.23 -8.47 -2.61
CA MET A 23 -3.73 -7.64 -3.72
C MET A 23 -2.51 -8.27 -4.40
N ARG A 24 -1.61 -8.88 -3.62
CA ARG A 24 -0.49 -9.66 -4.16
C ARG A 24 -0.98 -10.86 -4.97
N GLY A 25 -2.01 -11.57 -4.51
CA GLY A 25 -2.66 -12.64 -5.27
C GLY A 25 -3.29 -12.19 -6.58
N LEU A 26 -3.66 -10.90 -6.68
CA LEU A 26 -4.16 -10.25 -7.89
C LEU A 26 -3.06 -9.65 -8.79
N GLY A 27 -1.79 -9.82 -8.42
CA GLY A 27 -0.64 -9.36 -9.21
C GLY A 27 -0.16 -7.95 -8.89
N VAL A 28 -0.58 -7.34 -7.78
CA VAL A 28 -0.02 -6.06 -7.34
C VAL A 28 1.41 -6.26 -6.84
N GLU A 29 2.33 -5.46 -7.36
CA GLU A 29 3.73 -5.45 -6.94
C GLU A 29 3.93 -4.50 -5.75
N PHE A 30 4.30 -5.07 -4.61
CA PHE A 30 4.60 -4.32 -3.40
C PHE A 30 6.09 -3.97 -3.35
N THR A 31 6.37 -2.71 -3.01
CA THR A 31 7.72 -2.21 -2.72
C THR A 31 8.10 -2.39 -1.25
N GLN A 32 7.09 -2.61 -0.39
CA GLN A 32 7.25 -2.88 1.04
C GLN A 32 6.10 -3.81 1.47
N GLU A 33 6.42 -4.95 2.05
CA GLU A 33 5.45 -5.86 2.67
C GLU A 33 4.83 -5.22 3.94
N PRO A 34 3.74 -5.76 4.52
CA PRO A 34 3.14 -5.22 5.74
C PRO A 34 4.09 -5.25 6.93
N VAL A 35 4.42 -4.07 7.45
CA VAL A 35 5.29 -3.86 8.62
C VAL A 35 4.47 -3.21 9.73
N ASP A 36 4.59 -3.74 10.95
CA ASP A 36 4.09 -3.05 12.14
C ASP A 36 5.07 -1.93 12.51
N ARG A 37 4.56 -0.70 12.54
CA ARG A 37 5.32 0.47 12.97
C ARG A 37 4.44 1.42 13.76
N TYR A 38 4.93 1.80 14.93
CA TYR A 38 4.25 2.75 15.83
C TYR A 38 2.80 2.33 16.16
N GLY A 39 2.54 1.02 16.30
CA GLY A 39 1.22 0.49 16.63
C GLY A 39 0.21 0.57 15.49
N THR A 40 0.68 0.56 14.25
CA THR A 40 -0.12 0.46 13.02
C THR A 40 0.60 -0.42 12.02
N VAL A 41 -0.14 -1.23 11.27
CA VAL A 41 0.44 -2.00 10.16
C VAL A 41 0.34 -1.19 8.87
N ASP A 42 1.45 -1.08 8.14
CA ASP A 42 1.50 -0.37 6.87
C ASP A 42 2.27 -1.13 5.80
N ALA A 43 1.94 -0.88 4.52
CA ALA A 43 2.60 -1.46 3.36
C ALA A 43 2.75 -0.40 2.26
N GLY A 44 3.57 -0.70 1.24
CA GLY A 44 3.81 0.21 0.12
C GLY A 44 3.80 -0.52 -1.22
N PHE A 45 3.17 0.06 -2.23
CA PHE A 45 3.10 -0.50 -3.58
C PHE A 45 3.10 0.59 -4.65
N ARG A 46 3.24 0.19 -5.93
CA ARG A 46 3.10 1.09 -7.08
C ARG A 46 1.93 0.68 -7.96
N ASP A 47 1.22 1.67 -8.47
CA ASP A 47 0.24 1.45 -9.53
C ASP A 47 0.91 1.37 -10.92
N PRO A 48 0.20 0.95 -11.98
CA PRO A 48 0.75 0.85 -13.34
C PRO A 48 1.27 2.19 -13.92
N SER A 49 0.78 3.32 -13.40
CA SER A 49 1.24 4.65 -13.77
C SER A 49 2.52 5.06 -13.04
N GLY A 50 3.01 4.22 -12.12
CA GLY A 50 4.22 4.41 -11.34
C GLY A 50 4.00 5.22 -10.06
N ASN A 51 2.76 5.59 -9.72
CA ASN A 51 2.50 6.34 -8.50
C ASN A 51 2.74 5.44 -7.27
N GLY A 52 3.38 6.02 -6.25
CA GLY A 52 3.59 5.33 -4.98
C GLY A 52 2.37 5.47 -4.08
N TRP A 53 1.95 4.34 -3.52
CA TRP A 53 0.84 4.24 -2.58
C TRP A 53 1.33 3.76 -1.22
N LYS A 54 0.87 4.41 -0.17
CA LYS A 54 0.99 3.91 1.20
C LYS A 54 -0.35 3.30 1.62
N MET A 55 -0.35 2.02 1.97
CA MET A 55 -1.50 1.35 2.56
C MET A 55 -1.34 1.32 4.07
N ILE A 56 -2.35 1.77 4.82
CA ILE A 56 -2.29 1.94 6.28
C ILE A 56 -3.53 1.29 6.91
N GLU A 57 -3.31 0.48 7.93
CA GLU A 57 -4.39 -0.07 8.75
C GLU A 57 -5.08 1.02 9.59
N ALA A 58 -6.41 1.01 9.61
CA ALA A 58 -7.20 1.90 10.44
C ALA A 58 -6.92 1.63 11.92
N ARG A 59 -6.72 2.70 12.71
CA ARG A 59 -6.66 2.59 14.16
C ARG A 59 -8.09 2.53 14.70
N HIS A 60 -8.43 1.46 15.42
CA HIS A 60 -9.68 1.35 16.19
C HIS A 60 -9.57 2.07 17.53
#